data_AF-A0A2Z7DIF0-F1
#
_entry.id   AF-A0A2Z7DIF0-F1
#
_cell.length_a   1.000
_cell.length_b   1.000
_cell.length_c   1.000
_cell.angle_alpha   90.00
_cell.angle_beta   90.00
_cell.angle_gamma   90.00
#
_symmetry.space_group_name_H-M   'P 1'
#
loop_
_entity.id
_entity.type
_entity.pdbx_description
1 polymer ?
#
loop_
_entity_poly.entity_id
_entity_poly.type
_entity_poly.pdbx_seq_one_letter_code
_entity_poly.pdbx_strand_id
1 'polypeptide(L)'
;MEELFDTLEYVPEKRLKLAVLQLRDNAQRWWRGTSRILRESGAVITWESFCTEFRQEYTPESYYNSREREFENLKQGNIKVAENSRQFSLLLMYVPHVANQERTKRNKFLKGLRPDLFRMVLSGSPATYAEAVDRSA
;
A
#
# COMPACT_ATOMS: atom_id res chain seq x y z
N MET A 1 3.31 -11.69 -4.51
CA MET A 1 2.89 -12.36 -5.76
C MET A 1 2.92 -11.39 -6.94
N GLU A 2 2.48 -10.14 -6.77
CA GLU A 2 2.60 -9.10 -7.81
C GLU A 2 4.04 -8.87 -8.26
N GLU A 3 4.99 -8.69 -7.34
CA GLU A 3 6.43 -8.54 -7.67
C GLU A 3 6.99 -9.69 -8.52
N LEU A 4 6.56 -10.93 -8.28
CA LEU A 4 6.96 -12.09 -9.08
C LEU A 4 6.35 -12.04 -10.48
N PHE A 5 5.08 -11.65 -10.60
CA PHE A 5 4.43 -11.50 -11.89
C PHE A 5 4.99 -10.34 -12.71
N ASP A 6 5.41 -9.26 -12.05
CA ASP A 6 6.04 -8.10 -12.68
C ASP A 6 7.45 -8.44 -13.14
N THR A 7 8.26 -9.07 -12.27
CA THR A 7 9.63 -9.51 -12.60
C THR A 7 9.65 -10.47 -13.80
N LEU A 8 8.66 -11.34 -13.91
CA LEU A 8 8.56 -12.33 -14.98
C LEU A 8 7.64 -11.90 -16.14
N GLU A 9 7.18 -10.64 -16.14
CA GLU A 9 6.35 -10.05 -17.20
C GLU A 9 5.11 -10.87 -17.59
N TYR A 10 4.42 -11.43 -16.58
CA TYR A 10 3.22 -12.22 -16.82
C TYR A 10 2.08 -11.34 -17.33
N VAL A 11 1.45 -11.76 -18.44
CA VAL A 11 0.21 -11.13 -18.91
C VAL A 11 -0.94 -11.34 -17.91
N PRO A 12 -1.86 -10.37 -17.75
CA PRO A 12 -2.91 -10.39 -16.70
C PRO A 12 -3.74 -11.69 -16.67
N GLU A 13 -4.03 -12.28 -17.82
CA GLU A 13 -4.81 -13.52 -17.91
C GLU A 13 -4.07 -14.71 -17.30
N LYS A 14 -2.74 -14.76 -17.44
CA LYS A 14 -1.90 -15.79 -16.82
C LYS A 14 -1.78 -15.56 -15.32
N ARG A 15 -1.69 -14.30 -14.86
CA ARG A 15 -1.68 -13.95 -13.42
C ARG A 15 -2.94 -14.47 -12.74
N LEU A 16 -4.11 -14.20 -13.32
CA LEU A 16 -5.40 -14.64 -12.81
C LEU A 16 -5.47 -16.17 -12.69
N LYS A 17 -5.13 -16.89 -13.76
CA LYS A 17 -5.15 -18.36 -13.76
C LYS A 17 -4.25 -18.95 -12.66
N LEU A 18 -3.05 -18.40 -12.50
CA LEU A 18 -2.11 -18.87 -11.48
C LEU A 18 -2.58 -18.55 -10.07
N ALA A 19 -3.06 -17.33 -9.80
CA ALA A 19 -3.54 -16.98 -8.46
C ALA A 19 -4.73 -17.85 -8.05
N VAL A 20 -5.69 -18.07 -8.96
CA VAL A 20 -6.83 -18.95 -8.71
C VAL A 20 -6.39 -20.40 -8.43
N LEU A 21 -5.33 -20.87 -9.09
CA LEU A 21 -4.75 -22.20 -8.83
C LEU A 21 -4.10 -22.31 -7.44
N GLN A 22 -3.58 -21.21 -6.90
CA GLN A 22 -2.96 -21.16 -5.57
C GLN A 22 -3.98 -21.06 -4.44
N LEU A 23 -5.25 -20.75 -4.74
CA LEU A 23 -6.29 -20.74 -3.70
C LEU A 23 -6.48 -22.14 -3.10
N ARG A 24 -6.63 -22.18 -1.78
CA ARG A 24 -6.85 -23.40 -1.00
C ARG A 24 -8.07 -23.23 -0.11
N ASP A 25 -8.69 -24.35 0.24
CA ASP A 25 -9.78 -24.47 1.22
C ASP A 25 -10.88 -23.40 1.06
N ASN A 26 -11.03 -22.54 2.05
CA ASN A 26 -12.07 -21.52 2.10
C ASN A 26 -11.94 -20.50 0.96
N ALA A 27 -10.72 -20.09 0.61
CA ALA A 27 -10.48 -19.15 -0.48
C ALA A 27 -10.86 -19.73 -1.84
N GLN A 28 -10.62 -21.02 -2.03
CA GLN A 28 -11.04 -21.69 -3.25
C GLN A 28 -12.56 -21.82 -3.34
N ARG A 29 -13.25 -22.12 -2.23
CA ARG A 29 -14.72 -22.23 -2.18
C ARG A 29 -15.39 -20.88 -2.43
N TRP A 30 -14.92 -19.85 -1.75
CA TRP A 30 -15.37 -18.46 -1.93
C TRP A 30 -15.24 -18.04 -3.41
N TRP A 31 -14.05 -18.18 -4.00
CA TRP A 31 -13.83 -17.73 -5.37
C TRP A 31 -14.72 -18.46 -6.40
N ARG A 32 -15.03 -19.75 -6.20
CA ARG A 32 -15.99 -20.47 -7.05
C ARG A 32 -17.39 -19.86 -7.01
N GLY A 33 -17.84 -19.43 -5.82
CA GLY A 33 -19.12 -18.74 -5.65
C GLY A 33 -19.11 -17.35 -6.31
N THR A 34 -18.14 -16.52 -5.96
CA THR A 34 -18.01 -15.14 -6.47
C THR A 34 -17.85 -15.11 -7.99
N SER A 35 -16.98 -15.95 -8.55
CA SER A 35 -16.79 -16.02 -10.01
C SER A 35 -18.03 -16.50 -10.76
N ARG A 36 -18.91 -17.30 -10.13
CA ARG A 36 -20.19 -17.69 -10.72
C ARG A 36 -21.13 -16.48 -10.81
N ILE A 37 -21.28 -15.75 -9.69
CA ILE A 37 -22.11 -14.55 -9.61
C ILE A 37 -21.65 -13.49 -10.61
N LEU A 38 -20.33 -13.25 -10.71
CA LEU A 38 -19.76 -12.30 -11.67
C LEU A 38 -20.07 -12.67 -13.13
N ARG A 39 -20.03 -13.95 -13.49
CA ARG A 39 -20.38 -14.39 -14.84
C ARG A 39 -21.88 -14.24 -15.11
N GLU A 40 -22.72 -14.55 -14.12
CA GLU A 40 -24.17 -14.41 -14.22
C GLU A 40 -24.59 -12.94 -14.36
N SER A 41 -23.85 -11.99 -13.77
CA SER A 41 -24.07 -10.54 -13.95
C SER A 41 -23.50 -9.98 -15.26
N GLY A 42 -22.84 -10.80 -16.08
CA GLY A 42 -22.20 -10.37 -17.32
C GLY A 42 -20.86 -9.64 -17.11
N ALA A 43 -20.31 -9.63 -15.90
CA ALA A 43 -19.02 -9.03 -15.62
C ALA A 43 -17.88 -9.86 -16.22
N VAL A 44 -16.93 -9.19 -16.85
CA VAL A 44 -15.69 -9.82 -17.34
C VAL A 44 -14.76 -10.03 -16.14
N ILE A 45 -14.37 -11.28 -15.89
CA ILE A 45 -13.41 -11.59 -14.83
C ILE A 45 -12.00 -11.28 -15.33
N THR A 46 -11.40 -10.23 -14.80
CA THR A 46 -10.00 -9.83 -15.05
C THR A 46 -9.14 -10.06 -13.80
N TRP A 47 -7.84 -9.82 -13.94
CA TRP A 47 -6.92 -9.81 -12.80
C TRP A 47 -7.34 -8.76 -11.75
N GLU A 48 -7.70 -7.57 -12.23
CA GLU A 48 -8.09 -6.43 -11.40
C GLU A 48 -9.38 -6.69 -10.63
N SER A 49 -10.38 -7.31 -11.29
CA SER A 49 -11.64 -7.67 -10.62
C SER A 49 -11.39 -8.74 -9.56
N PHE A 50 -10.58 -9.77 -9.85
CA PHE A 50 -10.18 -10.76 -8.86
C PHE A 50 -9.50 -10.12 -7.65
N CYS A 51 -8.50 -9.26 -7.86
CA CYS A 51 -7.80 -8.58 -6.78
C CYS A 51 -8.75 -7.70 -5.94
N THR A 52 -9.73 -7.06 -6.57
CA THR A 52 -10.72 -6.23 -5.88
C THR A 52 -11.61 -7.08 -4.97
N GLU A 53 -12.22 -8.14 -5.51
CA GLU A 53 -13.05 -9.07 -4.74
C GLU A 53 -12.25 -9.75 -3.63
N PHE A 54 -11.02 -10.19 -3.93
CA PHE A 54 -10.16 -10.88 -2.98
C PHE A 54 -9.80 -9.96 -1.80
N ARG A 55 -9.50 -8.68 -2.07
CA ARG A 55 -9.27 -7.70 -1.02
C ARG A 55 -10.54 -7.44 -0.20
N GLN A 56 -11.71 -7.37 -0.81
CA GLN A 56 -12.97 -7.16 -0.08
C GLN A 56 -13.29 -8.32 0.86
N GLU A 57 -13.06 -9.57 0.43
CA GLU A 57 -13.31 -10.76 1.26
C GLU A 57 -12.29 -10.92 2.38
N TYR A 58 -11.00 -10.77 2.08
CA TYR A 58 -9.92 -11.16 2.99
C TYR A 58 -9.24 -10.00 3.70
N THR A 59 -9.51 -8.77 3.30
CA THR A 59 -8.98 -7.57 3.94
C THR A 59 -10.13 -6.71 4.46
N PRO A 60 -10.52 -6.88 5.74
CA PRO A 60 -11.60 -6.11 6.33
C PRO A 60 -11.34 -4.60 6.21
N GLU A 61 -12.41 -3.82 6.03
CA GLU A 61 -12.35 -2.35 6.04
C GLU A 61 -11.70 -1.83 7.34
N SER A 62 -11.91 -2.54 8.46
CA SER A 62 -11.27 -2.23 9.74
C SER A 62 -9.73 -2.33 9.69
N TYR A 63 -9.19 -3.23 8.86
CA TYR A 63 -7.74 -3.34 8.65
C TYR A 63 -7.23 -2.10 7.91
N TYR A 64 -7.87 -1.68 6.81
CA TYR A 64 -7.48 -0.46 6.10
C TYR A 64 -7.56 0.76 7.01
N ASN A 65 -8.68 0.94 7.70
CA ASN A 65 -8.86 2.02 8.68
C ASN A 65 -7.79 2.02 9.77
N SER A 66 -7.35 0.83 10.21
CA SER A 66 -6.26 0.72 11.19
C SER A 66 -4.93 1.18 10.60
N ARG A 67 -4.62 0.84 9.34
CA ARG A 67 -3.40 1.27 8.65
C ARG A 67 -3.40 2.76 8.34
N GLU A 68 -4.53 3.31 7.93
CA GLU A 68 -4.67 4.76 7.76
C GLU A 68 -4.47 5.50 9.09
N ARG A 69 -5.07 5.00 10.19
CA ARG A 69 -4.86 5.58 11.52
C ARG A 69 -3.41 5.46 11.99
N GLU A 70 -2.75 4.35 11.70
CA GLU A 70 -1.33 4.14 11.97
C GLU A 70 -0.49 5.18 11.22
N PHE A 71 -0.77 5.40 9.94
CA PHE A 71 -0.13 6.44 9.13
C PHE A 71 -0.38 7.84 9.68
N GLU A 72 -1.62 8.13 10.08
CA GLU A 72 -1.97 9.45 10.59
C GLU A 72 -1.24 9.79 11.89
N ASN A 73 -1.04 8.79 12.75
CA ASN A 73 -0.36 8.93 14.03
C ASN A 73 1.15 8.64 13.96
N LEU A 74 1.69 8.32 12.79
CA LEU A 74 3.10 8.00 12.63
C LEU A 74 3.97 9.20 13.03
N LYS A 75 4.80 8.97 14.04
CA LYS A 75 5.79 9.92 14.56
C LYS A 75 7.09 9.16 14.77
N GLN A 76 8.21 9.81 14.46
CA GLN A 76 9.55 9.27 14.66
C GLN A 76 9.80 8.92 16.13
N GLY A 77 9.35 9.74 17.09
CA GLY A 77 9.62 9.50 18.51
C GLY A 77 11.10 9.22 18.78
N ASN A 78 11.39 8.08 19.40
CA ASN A 78 12.75 7.63 19.75
C ASN A 78 13.39 6.69 18.71
N ILE A 79 12.69 6.34 17.62
CA ILE A 79 13.24 5.44 16.60
C ILE A 79 14.16 6.18 15.63
N LYS A 80 15.06 5.43 14.98
CA LYS A 80 15.96 5.96 13.96
C LYS A 80 15.16 6.44 12.74
N VAL A 81 15.64 7.50 12.09
CA VAL A 81 15.01 8.09 10.90
C VAL A 81 14.81 7.06 9.79
N ALA A 82 15.80 6.21 9.55
CA ALA A 82 15.72 5.14 8.56
C ALA A 82 14.54 4.17 8.83
N GLU A 83 14.31 3.80 10.09
CA GLU A 83 13.20 2.92 10.45
C GLU A 83 11.84 3.65 10.32
N ASN A 84 11.78 4.92 10.72
CA ASN A 84 10.60 5.75 10.52
C ASN A 84 10.26 5.91 9.03
N SER A 85 11.26 6.16 8.17
CA SER A 85 11.10 6.26 6.72
C SER A 85 10.64 4.94 6.08
N ARG A 86 11.15 3.80 6.59
CA ARG A 86 10.69 2.47 6.16
C ARG A 86 9.22 2.26 6.51
N GLN A 87 8.82 2.54 7.74
CA GLN A 87 7.42 2.44 8.18
C GLN A 87 6.51 3.40 7.41
N PHE A 88 6.96 4.64 7.19
CA PHE A 88 6.25 5.63 6.39
C PHE A 88 6.00 5.11 4.97
N SER A 89 7.04 4.59 4.31
CA SER A 89 6.95 4.05 2.95
C SER A 89 6.02 2.85 2.85
N LEU A 90 6.04 1.95 3.85
CA LEU A 90 5.14 0.80 3.91
C LEU A 90 3.69 1.23 4.07
N LEU A 91 3.41 2.24 4.88
CA LEU A 91 2.06 2.71 5.13
C LEU A 91 1.47 3.54 3.99
N LEU A 92 2.31 4.16 3.15
CA LEU A 92 1.86 4.93 1.98
C LEU A 92 0.96 4.13 1.03
N MET A 93 1.14 2.80 0.95
CA MET A 93 0.31 1.95 0.09
C MET A 93 -1.18 1.93 0.51
N TYR A 94 -1.48 2.29 1.76
CA TYR A 94 -2.85 2.36 2.29
C TYR A 94 -3.46 3.76 2.23
N VAL A 95 -2.68 4.79 1.87
CA VAL A 95 -3.12 6.19 1.81
C VAL A 95 -2.79 6.80 0.43
N PRO A 96 -3.41 6.32 -0.66
CA PRO A 96 -3.08 6.73 -2.03
C PRO A 96 -3.23 8.25 -2.25
N HIS A 97 -4.14 8.90 -1.53
CA HIS A 97 -4.34 10.35 -1.57
C HIS A 97 -3.11 11.14 -1.07
N VAL A 98 -2.29 10.57 -0.19
CA VAL A 98 -1.00 11.13 0.22
C VAL A 98 0.13 10.67 -0.69
N ALA A 99 0.17 9.38 -1.04
CA ALA A 99 1.25 8.78 -1.82
C ALA A 99 1.43 9.44 -3.20
N ASN A 100 0.33 9.84 -3.85
CA ASN A 100 0.35 10.43 -5.19
C ASN A 100 0.67 11.93 -5.20
N GLN A 101 0.83 12.56 -4.03
CA GLN A 101 1.07 13.99 -3.91
C GLN A 101 2.38 14.26 -3.18
N GLU A 102 3.47 14.48 -3.92
CA GLU A 102 4.82 14.67 -3.35
C GLU A 102 4.87 15.76 -2.27
N ARG A 103 4.18 16.89 -2.48
CA ARG A 103 4.07 17.97 -1.49
C ARG A 103 3.44 17.48 -0.18
N THR A 104 2.33 16.75 -0.26
CA THR A 104 1.57 16.24 0.88
C THR A 104 2.36 15.16 1.61
N LYS A 105 2.93 14.21 0.86
CA LYS A 105 3.81 13.15 1.36
C LYS A 105 5.01 13.69 2.13
N ARG A 106 5.76 14.63 1.54
CA ARG A 106 6.88 15.31 2.21
C ARG A 106 6.41 16.03 3.48
N ASN A 107 5.36 16.84 3.39
CA ASN A 107 4.87 17.60 4.54
C ASN A 107 4.44 16.68 5.69
N LYS A 108 3.82 15.53 5.39
CA LYS A 108 3.45 14.54 6.39
C LYS A 108 4.68 13.91 7.05
N PHE A 109 5.70 13.54 6.27
CA PHE A 109 6.96 13.03 6.82
C PHE A 109 7.63 14.05 7.76
N LEU A 110 7.75 15.30 7.31
CA LEU A 110 8.34 16.38 8.13
C LEU A 110 7.59 16.56 9.46
N LYS A 111 6.25 16.56 9.45
CA LYS A 111 5.44 16.66 10.67
C LYS A 111 5.64 15.49 11.63
N GLY A 112 6.05 14.32 11.13
CA GLY A 112 6.35 13.15 11.92
C GLY A 112 7.75 13.15 12.54
N LEU A 113 8.68 13.99 12.07
CA LEU A 113 10.04 14.04 12.59
C LEU A 113 10.10 14.58 14.03
N ARG A 114 11.14 14.18 14.77
CA ARG A 114 11.43 14.78 16.08
C ARG A 114 11.75 16.28 15.92
N PRO A 115 11.42 17.14 16.89
CA PRO A 115 11.54 18.60 16.76
C PRO A 115 12.92 19.08 16.31
N ASP A 116 13.99 18.44 16.80
CA ASP A 116 15.37 18.83 16.46
C ASP A 116 15.70 18.58 14.98
N LEU A 117 15.30 17.41 14.46
CA LEU A 117 15.50 17.09 13.05
C LEU A 117 14.55 17.87 12.15
N PHE A 118 13.31 18.09 12.60
CA PHE A 118 12.34 18.90 11.86
C PHE A 118 12.93 20.28 11.53
N ARG A 119 13.53 20.96 12.51
CA ARG A 119 14.14 22.29 12.30
C ARG A 119 15.32 22.22 11.34
N MET A 120 16.21 21.25 11.53
CA MET A 120 17.39 21.06 10.68
C MET A 120 16.99 20.80 9.22
N VAL A 121 16.09 19.86 9.00
CA VAL A 121 15.63 19.47 7.65
C VAL A 121 14.84 20.60 7.00
N LEU A 122 13.95 21.27 7.74
CA LEU A 122 13.13 22.37 7.22
C LEU A 122 13.99 23.55 6.76
N SER A 123 15.10 23.84 7.44
CA SER A 123 16.02 24.91 7.02
C SER A 123 16.59 24.69 5.61
N GLY A 124 16.76 23.42 5.21
CA GLY A 124 17.20 23.02 3.87
C GLY A 124 16.11 23.06 2.81
N SER A 125 14.86 23.42 3.17
CA SER A 125 13.70 23.57 2.28
C SER A 125 13.53 22.42 1.26
N PRO A 126 13.38 21.15 1.70
CA PRO A 126 13.31 20.01 0.81
C PRO A 126 12.13 20.13 -0.17
N ALA A 127 12.40 19.90 -1.45
CA ALA A 127 11.34 19.93 -2.47
C ALA A 127 10.52 18.64 -2.45
N THR A 128 11.17 17.50 -2.18
CA THR A 128 10.59 16.14 -2.27
C THR A 128 10.67 15.36 -0.96
N TYR A 129 9.98 14.22 -0.89
CA TYR A 129 10.09 13.30 0.24
C TYR A 129 11.50 12.71 0.36
N ALA A 130 12.10 12.25 -0.74
CA ALA A 130 13.45 11.67 -0.75
C ALA A 130 14.47 12.66 -0.17
N GLU A 131 14.39 13.91 -0.62
CA GLU A 131 15.19 15.02 -0.12
C GLU A 131 15.04 15.30 1.38
N ALA A 132 13.85 15.05 1.96
CA ALA A 132 13.63 15.20 3.40
C ALA A 132 14.22 14.01 4.19
N VAL A 133 14.18 12.80 3.62
CA VAL A 133 14.80 11.60 4.20
C VAL A 133 16.32 11.73 4.19
N ASP A 134 16.92 12.10 3.06
CA ASP A 134 18.37 12.21 2.92
C ASP A 134 18.97 13.24 3.87
N ARG A 135 18.25 14.35 4.12
CA ARG A 135 18.68 15.40 5.07
C ARG A 135 18.44 15.05 6.53
N SER A 136 17.71 13.97 6.82
CA SER A 136 17.45 13.51 8.19
C SER A 136 18.28 12.27 8.58
N ALA A 137 18.98 11.66 7.63
CA ALA A 137 19.93 10.56 7.86
C ALA A 137 21.26 11.07 8.43
#